data_AF-A2G536-F1
#
_entry.id   AF-A2G536-F1
#
_cell.length_a   1.000
_cell.length_b   1.000
_cell.length_c   1.000
_cell.angle_alpha   90.00
_cell.angle_beta   90.00
_cell.angle_gamma   90.00
#
_symmetry.space_group_name_H-M   'P 1'
#
loop_
_entity.id
_entity.type
_entity.pdbx_description
1 polymer ?
#
loop_
_entity_poly.entity_id
_entity_poly.type
_entity_poly.pdbx_seq_one_letter_code
_entity_poly.pdbx_strand_id
1 'polypeptide(L)'
;MVAASGGSIEWLISTPTPAGGLFSIDSNSSLRDTGSYIFTVYGANQTHAGYGYNENCVQGTFGIAGYIVNDNVDWGAIGGNGYYAGCSTSNSGGSTGGSSFISGHPGCDAISNESSSFENIIHTGQPIHYSNISFFNTKMIDGQNKIPVPWSHYDEINETGHNGNGFVRITVLDEAIVLTCKPINSLSSINILPHLVFISLSS
;
A
#
# COMPACT_ATOMS: atom_id res chain seq x y z
N MET A 1 5.39 5.24 9.81
CA MET A 1 4.66 5.60 8.57
C MET A 1 4.39 4.32 7.78
N VAL A 2 3.20 4.19 7.21
CA VAL A 2 2.79 3.08 6.33
C VAL A 2 2.02 3.67 5.14
N ALA A 3 2.24 3.12 3.95
CA ALA A 3 1.46 3.37 2.74
C ALA A 3 1.24 2.04 2.00
N ALA A 4 0.06 1.88 1.39
CA ALA A 4 -0.27 0.70 0.60
C ALA A 4 -1.24 1.09 -0.52
N SER A 5 -1.27 0.29 -1.58
CA SER A 5 -2.09 0.51 -2.77
C SER A 5 -2.74 -0.76 -3.28
N GLY A 6 -3.86 -0.61 -4.00
CA GLY A 6 -4.36 -1.59 -4.98
C GLY A 6 -4.18 -1.07 -6.41
N GLY A 7 -4.53 -1.86 -7.42
CA GLY A 7 -4.69 -1.41 -8.81
C GLY A 7 -6.13 -1.67 -9.28
N SER A 8 -6.53 -1.08 -10.40
CA SER A 8 -7.86 -1.30 -10.98
C SER A 8 -7.79 -1.74 -12.44
N ILE A 9 -8.89 -2.33 -12.91
CA ILE A 9 -9.09 -2.75 -14.30
C ILE A 9 -10.53 -2.53 -14.72
N GLU A 10 -10.76 -2.33 -16.01
CA GLU A 10 -12.11 -2.19 -16.58
C GLU A 10 -12.38 -3.14 -17.76
N TRP A 11 -11.36 -3.49 -18.56
CA TRP A 11 -11.54 -4.33 -19.75
C TRP A 11 -11.01 -5.75 -19.58
N LEU A 12 -11.73 -6.74 -20.11
CA LEU A 12 -11.44 -8.17 -19.96
C LEU A 12 -10.07 -8.58 -20.55
N ILE A 13 -9.56 -7.80 -21.51
CA ILE A 13 -8.28 -8.07 -22.21
C ILE A 13 -7.10 -7.41 -21.46
N SER A 14 -7.37 -6.43 -20.61
CA SER A 14 -6.37 -5.83 -19.73
C SER A 14 -6.01 -6.78 -18.59
N THR A 15 -4.77 -6.72 -18.13
CA THR A 15 -4.31 -7.54 -17.01
C THR A 15 -4.58 -6.85 -15.68
N PRO A 16 -5.09 -7.58 -14.66
CA PRO A 16 -5.12 -7.08 -13.29
C PRO A 16 -3.73 -6.63 -12.83
N THR A 17 -3.67 -5.56 -12.04
CA THR A 17 -2.44 -5.10 -11.39
C THR A 17 -2.56 -5.17 -9.86
N PRO A 18 -2.37 -6.38 -9.29
CA PRO A 18 -2.19 -6.50 -7.87
C PRO A 18 -1.03 -5.60 -7.39
N ALA A 19 -1.24 -4.91 -6.28
CA ALA A 19 -0.24 -4.05 -5.64
C ALA A 19 -0.09 -4.47 -4.17
N GLY A 20 0.48 -3.63 -3.31
CA GLY A 20 0.71 -3.97 -1.89
C GLY A 20 2.15 -4.40 -1.57
N GLY A 21 3.01 -4.52 -2.59
CA GLY A 21 4.45 -4.77 -2.45
C GLY A 21 5.31 -3.51 -2.56
N LEU A 22 6.64 -3.71 -2.53
CA LEU A 22 7.64 -2.66 -2.81
C LEU A 22 7.51 -2.08 -4.23
N PHE A 23 6.97 -2.89 -5.13
CA PHE A 23 6.73 -2.59 -6.53
C PHE A 23 5.27 -2.93 -6.84
N SER A 24 4.63 -2.14 -7.68
CA SER A 24 3.41 -2.57 -8.38
C SER A 24 3.79 -3.40 -9.59
N ILE A 25 2.87 -4.29 -9.98
CA ILE A 25 3.00 -5.09 -11.20
C ILE A 25 2.63 -4.22 -12.40
N ASP A 26 3.28 -4.50 -13.53
CA ASP A 26 3.00 -3.89 -14.82
C ASP A 26 1.64 -4.36 -15.36
N SER A 27 0.92 -3.48 -16.05
CA SER A 27 -0.33 -3.79 -16.73
C SER A 27 -0.14 -3.83 -18.23
N ASN A 28 -0.69 -4.84 -18.88
CA ASN A 28 -1.10 -4.72 -20.27
C ASN A 28 -2.50 -4.08 -20.30
N SER A 29 -2.64 -2.98 -21.04
CA SER A 29 -3.87 -2.19 -21.13
C SER A 29 -4.39 -2.18 -22.56
N SER A 30 -5.66 -2.54 -22.75
CA SER A 30 -6.33 -2.48 -24.05
C SER A 30 -7.08 -1.16 -24.23
N LEU A 31 -7.01 -0.58 -25.43
CA LEU A 31 -7.84 0.57 -25.81
C LEU A 31 -9.31 0.18 -26.05
N ARG A 32 -10.23 1.04 -25.62
CA ARG A 32 -11.70 0.88 -25.73
C ARG A 32 -12.16 0.60 -27.16
N ASP A 33 -11.68 1.38 -28.13
CA ASP A 33 -12.25 1.40 -29.49
C ASP A 33 -11.70 0.32 -30.43
N THR A 34 -10.59 -0.33 -30.08
CA THR A 34 -9.94 -1.33 -30.95
C THR A 34 -9.92 -2.74 -30.37
N GLY A 35 -10.05 -2.90 -29.05
CA GLY A 35 -10.05 -4.19 -28.35
C GLY A 35 -8.81 -5.07 -28.60
N SER A 36 -7.85 -4.64 -29.41
CA SER A 36 -6.73 -5.44 -29.91
C SER A 36 -5.39 -4.71 -29.78
N TYR A 37 -5.38 -3.38 -29.67
CA TYR A 37 -4.15 -2.64 -29.38
C TYR A 37 -3.88 -2.70 -27.89
N ILE A 38 -2.81 -3.41 -27.53
CA ILE A 38 -2.34 -3.59 -26.15
C ILE A 38 -1.03 -2.82 -25.99
N PHE A 39 -0.97 -1.98 -24.97
CA PHE A 39 0.26 -1.33 -24.54
C PHE A 39 0.55 -1.64 -23.08
N THR A 40 1.81 -1.53 -22.68
CA THR A 40 2.24 -1.79 -21.31
C THR A 40 2.30 -0.49 -20.52
N VAL A 41 1.77 -0.53 -19.31
CA VAL A 41 1.89 0.48 -18.26
C VAL A 41 2.74 -0.13 -17.16
N TYR A 42 3.80 0.56 -16.76
CA TYR A 42 4.77 0.10 -15.78
C TYR A 42 4.36 0.48 -14.36
N GLY A 43 4.59 -0.43 -13.43
CA GLY A 43 4.24 -0.27 -12.02
C GLY A 43 5.10 0.77 -11.29
N ALA A 44 4.53 1.38 -10.25
CA ALA A 44 5.26 2.24 -9.33
C ALA A 44 6.28 1.44 -8.49
N ASN A 45 7.32 2.12 -8.00
CA ASN A 45 8.30 1.54 -7.08
C ASN A 45 8.65 2.50 -5.95
N GLN A 46 9.77 2.27 -5.26
CA GLN A 46 10.18 3.08 -4.10
C GLN A 46 10.71 4.47 -4.47
N THR A 47 10.95 4.77 -5.75
CA THR A 47 11.57 6.03 -6.19
C THR A 47 10.86 6.74 -7.34
N HIS A 48 9.88 6.09 -7.98
CA HIS A 48 9.06 6.72 -9.01
C HIS A 48 7.64 6.14 -9.06
N ALA A 49 6.73 6.97 -9.59
CA ALA A 49 5.36 6.58 -9.89
C ALA A 49 5.28 5.58 -11.06
N GLY A 50 4.13 4.94 -11.19
CA GLY A 50 3.81 4.15 -12.37
C GLY A 50 3.79 5.04 -13.61
N TYR A 51 4.21 4.50 -14.75
CA TYR A 51 4.35 5.27 -15.98
C TYR A 51 4.02 4.46 -17.23
N GLY A 52 3.84 5.14 -18.35
CA GLY A 52 3.59 4.54 -19.65
C GLY A 52 4.07 5.48 -20.75
N TYR A 53 4.49 4.92 -21.88
CA TYR A 53 4.96 5.71 -23.03
C TYR A 53 3.82 6.19 -23.93
N ASN A 54 2.58 5.80 -23.63
CA ASN A 54 1.39 6.20 -24.36
C ASN A 54 0.80 7.48 -23.76
N GLU A 55 0.28 8.38 -24.62
CA GLU A 55 -0.38 9.65 -24.23
C GLU A 55 -1.60 9.46 -23.33
N ASN A 56 -2.13 8.24 -23.26
CA ASN A 56 -3.24 7.89 -22.38
C ASN A 56 -2.83 7.62 -20.93
N CYS A 57 -1.54 7.50 -20.59
CA CYS A 57 -1.10 7.29 -19.21
C CYS A 57 -0.98 8.64 -18.47
N VAL A 58 -1.75 8.78 -17.39
CA VAL A 58 -1.59 9.87 -16.42
C VAL A 58 -0.91 9.32 -15.18
N GLN A 59 0.36 9.68 -15.05
CA GLN A 59 1.21 9.29 -13.95
C GLN A 59 0.77 10.01 -12.68
N GLY A 60 0.71 9.28 -11.57
CA GLY A 60 0.71 9.92 -10.26
C GLY A 60 2.10 10.42 -9.89
N THR A 61 2.24 10.84 -8.64
CA THR A 61 3.51 11.26 -8.06
C THR A 61 3.66 10.65 -6.67
N PHE A 62 4.59 11.16 -5.88
CA PHE A 62 4.76 10.74 -4.50
C PHE A 62 3.48 11.02 -3.68
N GLY A 63 2.86 9.99 -3.12
CA GLY A 63 1.66 10.10 -2.28
C GLY A 63 0.40 10.66 -2.95
N ILE A 64 0.42 10.93 -4.26
CA ILE A 64 -0.68 11.57 -4.99
C ILE A 64 -0.97 10.76 -6.26
N ALA A 65 -2.21 10.29 -6.40
CA ALA A 65 -2.66 9.58 -7.60
C ALA A 65 -2.71 10.50 -8.82
N GLY A 66 -2.53 9.93 -10.02
CA GLY A 66 -2.64 10.65 -11.29
C GLY A 66 -4.03 11.28 -11.44
N TYR A 67 -4.06 12.60 -11.62
CA TYR A 67 -5.29 13.40 -11.56
C TYR A 67 -6.15 13.24 -12.83
N ILE A 68 -7.45 13.01 -12.63
CA ILE A 68 -8.45 12.99 -13.70
C ILE A 68 -8.68 14.43 -14.19
N VAL A 69 -8.04 14.79 -15.30
CA VAL A 69 -8.06 16.16 -15.84
C VAL A 69 -9.29 16.49 -16.70
N ASN A 70 -10.05 15.48 -17.15
CA ASN A 70 -11.20 15.68 -18.04
C ASN A 70 -12.30 14.67 -17.75
N ASP A 71 -13.44 15.14 -17.24
CA ASP A 71 -14.63 14.34 -16.91
C ASP A 71 -15.40 13.82 -18.13
N ASN A 72 -15.09 14.31 -19.33
CA ASN A 72 -15.68 13.84 -20.59
C ASN A 72 -14.92 12.67 -21.22
N VAL A 73 -13.82 12.24 -20.59
CA VAL A 73 -13.01 11.11 -21.04
C VAL A 73 -13.35 9.89 -20.21
N ASP A 74 -13.41 8.74 -20.86
CA ASP A 74 -13.51 7.46 -20.16
C ASP A 74 -12.14 7.16 -19.52
N TRP A 75 -12.09 7.04 -18.20
CA TRP A 75 -10.82 6.80 -17.48
C TRP A 75 -10.59 5.34 -17.13
N GLY A 76 -11.33 4.44 -17.80
CA GLY A 76 -11.44 3.03 -17.51
C GLY A 76 -10.86 2.54 -16.20
N ALA A 77 -9.55 2.27 -16.19
CA ALA A 77 -8.83 1.93 -14.97
C ALA A 77 -8.02 3.11 -14.38
N ILE A 78 -8.29 3.42 -13.11
CA ILE A 78 -7.57 4.43 -12.31
C ILE A 78 -6.42 3.79 -11.53
N GLY A 79 -5.24 4.41 -11.62
CA GLY A 79 -4.05 3.96 -10.90
C GLY A 79 -4.20 4.17 -9.39
N GLY A 80 -3.75 3.19 -8.61
CA GLY A 80 -3.85 3.27 -7.16
C GLY A 80 -2.83 4.21 -6.53
N ASN A 81 -3.20 4.81 -5.40
CA ASN A 81 -2.29 5.64 -4.62
C ASN A 81 -1.44 4.79 -3.65
N GLY A 82 -0.24 5.24 -3.31
CA GLY A 82 0.67 4.52 -2.44
C GLY A 82 1.79 5.42 -1.94
N TYR A 83 2.95 4.84 -1.69
CA TYR A 83 4.16 5.63 -1.42
C TYR A 83 4.54 6.44 -2.67
N TYR A 84 4.70 5.75 -3.79
CA TYR A 84 4.51 6.32 -5.11
C TYR A 84 3.24 5.79 -5.72
N ALA A 85 2.43 6.66 -6.32
CA ALA A 85 1.21 6.25 -6.97
C ALA A 85 1.47 5.54 -8.32
N GLY A 86 0.52 4.72 -8.75
CA GLY A 86 0.53 4.11 -10.07
C GLY A 86 0.14 5.09 -11.19
N CYS A 87 -0.05 4.54 -12.39
CA CYS A 87 -0.55 5.28 -13.55
C CYS A 87 -2.02 4.92 -13.83
N SER A 88 -2.85 5.95 -14.00
CA SER A 88 -4.21 5.87 -14.52
C SER A 88 -4.20 5.94 -16.04
N THR A 89 -5.15 5.31 -16.72
CA THR A 89 -5.19 5.34 -18.18
C THR A 89 -6.51 5.85 -18.74
N SER A 90 -6.47 6.78 -19.68
CA SER A 90 -7.65 7.22 -20.43
C SER A 90 -7.97 6.31 -21.61
N ASN A 91 -9.25 6.17 -21.94
CA ASN A 91 -9.82 5.37 -23.03
C ASN A 91 -9.25 3.94 -23.10
N SER A 92 -8.88 3.40 -21.94
CA SER A 92 -8.25 2.09 -21.78
C SER A 92 -8.43 1.61 -20.35
N GLY A 93 -8.23 0.31 -20.12
CA GLY A 93 -8.78 -0.34 -18.92
C GLY A 93 -7.79 -1.17 -18.14
N GLY A 94 -6.49 -0.97 -18.36
CA GLY A 94 -5.43 -1.46 -17.49
C GLY A 94 -4.69 -0.28 -16.86
N SER A 95 -4.62 -0.25 -15.54
CA SER A 95 -3.87 0.74 -14.75
C SER A 95 -2.80 0.04 -13.93
N THR A 96 -1.96 0.79 -13.23
CA THR A 96 -1.05 0.21 -12.23
C THR A 96 -1.38 0.69 -10.83
N GLY A 97 -1.10 -0.13 -9.83
CA GLY A 97 -1.14 0.31 -8.45
C GLY A 97 0.08 1.14 -8.07
N GLY A 98 0.01 1.76 -6.90
CA GLY A 98 1.14 2.36 -6.22
C GLY A 98 2.03 1.34 -5.52
N SER A 99 3.23 1.78 -5.16
CA SER A 99 4.13 1.04 -4.29
C SER A 99 3.71 1.18 -2.83
N SER A 100 4.12 0.23 -2.00
CA SER A 100 3.87 0.26 -0.56
C SER A 100 5.12 0.66 0.19
N PHE A 101 4.94 1.21 1.38
CA PHE A 101 6.02 1.60 2.28
C PHE A 101 5.66 1.25 3.71
N ILE A 102 6.63 0.69 4.45
CA ILE A 102 6.53 0.50 5.89
C ILE A 102 7.88 0.93 6.46
N SER A 103 7.87 1.94 7.33
CA SER A 103 9.12 2.39 7.97
C SER A 103 9.77 1.24 8.73
N GLY A 104 11.00 0.88 8.36
CA GLY A 104 11.75 -0.26 8.91
C GLY A 104 11.59 -1.59 8.14
N HIS A 105 10.79 -1.64 7.06
CA HIS A 105 10.70 -2.84 6.23
C HIS A 105 11.89 -2.93 5.24
N PRO A 106 12.56 -4.09 5.14
CA PRO A 106 13.65 -4.27 4.19
C PRO A 106 13.25 -3.92 2.75
N GLY A 107 14.10 -3.16 2.07
CA GLY A 107 13.88 -2.74 0.68
C GLY A 107 13.04 -1.47 0.50
N CYS A 108 12.40 -0.95 1.54
CA CYS A 108 11.80 0.39 1.49
C CYS A 108 12.89 1.48 1.43
N ASP A 109 12.60 2.57 0.72
CA ASP A 109 13.49 3.72 0.59
C ASP A 109 12.80 5.00 1.08
N ALA A 110 13.06 5.36 2.33
CA ALA A 110 12.47 6.50 2.99
C ALA A 110 12.98 7.83 2.42
N ILE A 111 12.10 8.84 2.46
CA ILE A 111 12.47 10.21 2.12
C ILE A 111 13.26 10.89 3.25
N SER A 112 14.14 11.82 2.87
CA SER A 112 14.81 12.74 3.79
C SER A 112 13.84 13.82 4.28
N ASN A 113 14.07 14.35 5.49
CA ASN A 113 13.39 15.55 5.98
C ASN A 113 13.74 16.82 5.20
N GLU A 114 14.77 16.77 4.35
CA GLU A 114 15.16 17.82 3.41
C GLU A 114 14.28 17.83 2.14
N SER A 115 13.43 16.82 1.94
CA SER A 115 12.46 16.81 0.83
C SER A 115 11.51 17.99 0.96
N SER A 116 11.37 18.77 -0.10
CA SER A 116 10.75 20.11 -0.06
C SER A 116 9.43 20.21 -0.82
N SER A 117 9.10 19.23 -1.67
CA SER A 117 7.84 19.13 -2.39
C SER A 117 7.61 17.69 -2.87
N PHE A 118 6.40 17.40 -3.36
CA PHE A 118 6.06 16.11 -3.98
C PHE A 118 6.85 15.82 -5.27
N GLU A 119 7.43 16.85 -5.89
CA GLU A 119 8.26 16.75 -7.10
C GLU A 119 9.76 16.72 -6.81
N ASN A 120 10.15 17.03 -5.57
CA ASN A 120 11.55 17.10 -5.14
C ASN A 120 11.77 16.25 -3.88
N ILE A 121 11.62 14.94 -4.08
CA ILE A 121 11.82 13.92 -3.07
C ILE A 121 13.28 13.48 -3.05
N ILE A 122 13.92 13.55 -1.88
CA ILE A 122 15.29 13.10 -1.68
C ILE A 122 15.22 11.73 -0.99
N HIS A 123 15.60 10.68 -1.72
CA HIS A 123 15.69 9.33 -1.19
C HIS A 123 16.94 9.11 -0.34
N THR A 124 16.79 8.37 0.74
CA THR A 124 17.87 8.10 1.70
C THR A 124 18.60 6.79 1.41
N GLY A 125 17.99 5.89 0.63
CA GLY A 125 18.43 4.51 0.47
C GLY A 125 18.26 3.67 1.75
N GLN A 126 17.49 4.16 2.73
CA GLN A 126 17.28 3.52 4.03
C GLN A 126 15.78 3.35 4.31
N PRO A 127 15.36 2.29 5.03
CA PRO A 127 13.93 2.03 5.22
C PRO A 127 13.28 2.85 6.34
N ILE A 128 14.05 3.62 7.11
CA ILE A 128 13.56 4.32 8.31
C ILE A 128 13.13 5.74 7.93
N HIS A 129 11.85 6.05 8.12
CA HIS A 129 11.29 7.39 7.92
C HIS A 129 12.00 8.43 8.82
N TYR A 130 12.22 9.66 8.32
CA TYR A 130 12.97 10.73 9.02
C TYR A 130 12.46 11.07 10.43
N SER A 131 11.23 10.66 10.79
CA SER A 131 10.72 10.70 12.16
C SER A 131 11.49 9.82 13.16
N ASN A 132 12.35 8.92 12.69
CA ASN A 132 13.01 7.85 13.46
C ASN A 132 12.04 6.80 14.08
N ILE A 133 10.76 6.82 13.72
CA ILE A 133 9.77 5.82 14.13
C ILE A 133 9.70 4.71 13.05
N SER A 134 9.88 3.47 13.47
CA SER A 134 9.86 2.29 12.59
C SER A 134 9.12 1.11 13.23
N PHE A 135 8.74 0.16 12.39
CA PHE A 135 8.19 -1.12 12.77
C PHE A 135 9.29 -2.19 12.67
N PHE A 136 9.25 -3.17 13.56
CA PHE A 136 10.10 -4.37 13.50
C PHE A 136 9.25 -5.58 13.09
N ASN A 137 9.89 -6.65 12.63
CA ASN A 137 9.23 -7.90 12.19
C ASN A 137 8.09 -7.64 11.18
N THR A 138 8.31 -6.73 10.26
CA THR A 138 7.32 -6.31 9.27
C THR A 138 7.15 -7.37 8.19
N LYS A 139 5.91 -7.54 7.73
CA LYS A 139 5.57 -8.40 6.58
C LYS A 139 4.79 -7.57 5.57
N MET A 140 5.29 -7.52 4.34
CA MET A 140 4.62 -6.93 3.20
C MET A 140 4.22 -8.08 2.26
N ILE A 141 2.94 -8.16 1.91
CA ILE A 141 2.39 -9.21 1.05
C ILE A 141 1.74 -8.50 -0.12
N ASP A 142 2.20 -8.78 -1.33
CA ASP A 142 1.56 -8.23 -2.53
C ASP A 142 0.24 -8.94 -2.85
N GLY A 143 -0.54 -8.35 -3.74
CA GLY A 143 -1.85 -8.86 -4.13
C GLY A 143 -1.83 -10.09 -5.05
N GLN A 144 -0.66 -10.63 -5.42
CA GLN A 144 -0.56 -11.96 -6.07
C GLN A 144 -0.49 -13.08 -5.04
N ASN A 145 -0.20 -12.74 -3.80
CA ASN A 145 -0.03 -13.68 -2.70
C ASN A 145 -1.29 -13.75 -1.83
N LYS A 146 -1.34 -14.79 -1.00
CA LYS A 146 -2.42 -14.99 -0.04
C LYS A 146 -2.30 -13.98 1.10
N ILE A 147 -3.36 -13.21 1.32
CA ILE A 147 -3.54 -12.29 2.45
C ILE A 147 -4.68 -12.79 3.35
N PRO A 148 -4.64 -12.51 4.67
CA PRO A 148 -5.76 -12.80 5.55
C PRO A 148 -7.01 -12.04 5.12
N VAL A 149 -8.18 -12.67 5.13
CA VAL A 149 -9.42 -11.97 4.79
C VAL A 149 -9.71 -10.86 5.82
N PRO A 150 -10.07 -9.65 5.39
CA PRO A 150 -10.15 -8.50 6.29
C PRO A 150 -11.22 -8.61 7.37
N TRP A 151 -12.28 -9.38 7.12
CA TRP A 151 -13.41 -9.59 8.05
C TRP A 151 -13.24 -10.76 9.01
N SER A 152 -12.18 -11.56 8.90
CA SER A 152 -11.93 -12.71 9.80
C SER A 152 -10.85 -12.38 10.81
N HIS A 153 -11.08 -12.75 12.07
CA HIS A 153 -10.04 -12.71 13.10
C HIS A 153 -9.11 -13.95 13.08
N TYR A 154 -9.41 -14.94 12.24
CA TYR A 154 -8.61 -16.16 12.10
C TYR A 154 -7.69 -16.07 10.87
N ASP A 155 -6.38 -16.23 11.07
CA ASP A 155 -5.34 -16.15 10.03
C ASP A 155 -5.36 -17.33 9.04
N GLU A 156 -6.16 -18.36 9.31
CA GLU A 156 -6.31 -19.54 8.45
C GLU A 156 -7.18 -19.25 7.22
N ILE A 157 -8.03 -18.21 7.30
CA ILE A 157 -8.92 -17.81 6.20
C ILE A 157 -8.21 -16.74 5.37
N ASN A 158 -7.80 -17.12 4.17
CA ASN A 158 -7.02 -16.28 3.27
C ASN A 158 -7.70 -16.10 1.91
N GLU A 159 -7.44 -14.96 1.27
CA GLU A 159 -7.79 -14.64 -0.11
C GLU A 159 -6.52 -14.26 -0.90
N THR A 160 -6.55 -14.34 -2.23
CA THR A 160 -5.42 -13.89 -3.09
C THR A 160 -5.68 -12.45 -3.52
N GLY A 161 -4.90 -11.51 -2.99
CA GLY A 161 -5.24 -10.09 -3.06
C GLY A 161 -6.61 -9.79 -2.45
N HIS A 162 -7.11 -8.56 -2.62
CA HIS A 162 -8.45 -8.18 -2.17
C HIS A 162 -9.26 -7.67 -3.36
N ASN A 163 -10.42 -8.29 -3.61
CA ASN A 163 -11.36 -7.83 -4.63
C ASN A 163 -12.54 -7.11 -3.97
N GLY A 164 -12.80 -5.88 -4.41
CA GLY A 164 -13.83 -5.01 -3.84
C GLY A 164 -13.24 -3.75 -3.23
N ASN A 165 -13.89 -3.24 -2.20
CA ASN A 165 -13.50 -1.99 -1.55
C ASN A 165 -12.27 -2.20 -0.67
N GLY A 166 -11.27 -1.31 -0.76
CA GLY A 166 -10.09 -1.38 0.11
C GLY A 166 -10.44 -1.40 1.60
N PHE A 167 -9.64 -2.10 2.40
CA PHE A 167 -9.84 -2.26 3.84
C PHE A 167 -8.59 -1.87 4.63
N VAL A 168 -8.79 -1.32 5.83
CA VAL A 168 -7.72 -1.08 6.80
C VAL A 168 -8.09 -1.79 8.10
N ARG A 169 -7.23 -2.71 8.53
CA ARG A 169 -7.35 -3.39 9.82
C ARG A 169 -6.24 -2.92 10.76
N ILE A 170 -6.62 -2.40 11.92
CA ILE A 170 -5.68 -2.04 12.99
C ILE A 170 -5.96 -2.97 14.17
N THR A 171 -4.97 -3.78 14.54
CA THR A 171 -5.03 -4.64 15.72
C THR A 171 -4.02 -4.13 16.73
N VAL A 172 -4.48 -3.83 17.95
CA VAL A 172 -3.58 -3.50 19.07
C VAL A 172 -3.18 -4.81 19.73
N LEU A 173 -1.87 -5.07 19.82
CA LEU A 173 -1.35 -6.20 20.56
C LEU A 173 -1.07 -5.75 21.99
N ASP A 174 -1.50 -6.53 22.98
CA ASP A 174 -1.31 -6.23 24.41
C ASP A 174 0.18 -6.17 24.79
N GLU A 175 1.06 -6.77 23.98
CA GLU A 175 2.51 -6.75 24.10
C GLU A 175 3.12 -5.56 23.35
N ALA A 176 2.71 -4.34 23.69
CA ALA A 176 3.55 -3.18 23.39
C ALA A 176 4.78 -3.24 24.33
N ILE A 177 5.82 -3.97 23.96
CA ILE A 177 7.11 -3.88 24.65
C ILE A 177 7.64 -2.47 24.40
N VAL A 178 7.41 -1.60 25.36
CA VAL A 178 7.95 -0.24 25.42
C VAL A 178 9.46 -0.35 25.66
N LEU A 179 10.24 -0.54 24.59
CA LEU A 179 11.69 -0.31 24.60
C LEU A 179 11.97 1.20 24.51
N THR A 180 11.41 1.99 25.44
CA THR A 180 11.87 3.36 25.64
C THR A 180 12.86 3.34 26.79
N CYS A 181 14.09 3.84 26.57
CA CYS A 181 15.08 4.06 27.63
C CYS A 181 14.65 5.12 28.67
N LYS A 182 13.37 5.50 28.70
CA LYS A 182 12.74 6.31 29.74
C LYS A 182 11.67 5.44 30.41
N PRO A 183 11.71 5.28 31.75
CA PRO A 183 10.59 4.69 32.46
C PRO A 183 9.37 5.59 32.26
N ILE A 184 8.45 5.18 31.39
CA ILE A 184 7.11 5.76 31.35
C ILE A 184 6.39 5.08 32.51
N ASN A 185 6.10 5.84 33.56
CA ASN A 185 5.24 5.40 34.65
C ASN A 185 3.99 4.77 34.04
N SER A 186 3.68 3.55 34.51
CA SER A 186 2.63 2.67 34.03
C SER A 186 1.35 3.40 33.62
N LEU A 187 0.74 2.91 32.53
CA LEU A 187 -0.65 3.15 32.10
C LEU A 187 -1.70 2.64 33.12
N SER A 188 -1.48 2.85 34.43
CA SER A 188 -2.31 2.32 35.52
C SER A 188 -3.49 3.22 35.91
N SER A 189 -3.89 4.18 35.08
CA SER A 189 -5.08 5.02 35.34
C SER A 189 -6.32 4.67 34.53
N ILE A 190 -6.28 3.62 33.68
CA ILE A 190 -7.50 3.10 33.05
C ILE A 190 -8.06 1.98 33.95
N ASN A 191 -9.08 2.35 34.73
CA ASN A 191 -9.87 1.46 35.56
C ASN A 191 -10.44 0.30 34.73
N ILE A 192 -9.80 -0.87 34.79
CA ILE A 192 -10.43 -2.14 34.42
C ILE A 192 -10.44 -2.98 35.69
N LEU A 193 -11.64 -3.17 36.22
CA LEU A 193 -11.97 -3.94 37.42
C LEU A 193 -11.19 -5.28 37.46
N PRO A 194 -10.50 -5.64 38.55
CA PRO A 194 -9.87 -6.94 38.65
C PRO A 194 -10.89 -7.95 39.20
N HIS A 195 -11.38 -8.85 38.35
CA HIS A 195 -11.89 -10.12 38.86
C HIS A 195 -10.69 -11.04 39.12
N LEU A 196 -10.26 -11.05 40.40
CA LEU A 196 -9.43 -12.12 40.94
C LEU A 196 -10.18 -13.45 40.83
N VAL A 197 -9.56 -14.43 40.17
CA VAL A 197 -9.86 -15.85 40.42
C VAL A 197 -8.54 -16.52 40.77
N PHE A 198 -8.43 -16.91 42.04
CA PHE A 198 -7.38 -17.80 42.54
C PHE A 198 -7.66 -19.23 42.04
N ILE A 199 -6.64 -19.93 41.56
CA ILE A 199 -6.62 -21.40 41.61
C ILE A 199 -5.32 -21.81 42.33
N SER A 200 -5.49 -22.31 43.54
CA SER A 200 -4.46 -22.94 44.35
C SER A 200 -4.11 -24.31 43.78
N LEU A 201 -2.82 -24.61 43.66
CA LEU A 201 -2.30 -25.96 43.52
C LEU A 201 -1.91 -26.51 44.90
N SER A 202 -2.56 -27.60 45.29
CA SER A 202 -2.11 -28.63 46.25
C SER A 202 -3.01 -29.85 46.01
N SER A 203 -2.54 -31.09 45.92
CA SER A 203 -1.31 -31.77 46.36
C SER A 203 -0.73 -32.66 45.27
#